data_AF-A0A0Q8T4B8-F1
#
_entry.id   AF-A0A0Q8T4B8-F1
#
_cell.length_a   1.000
_cell.length_b   1.000
_cell.length_c   1.000
_cell.angle_alpha   90.00
_cell.angle_beta   90.00
_cell.angle_gamma   90.00
#
_symmetry.space_group_name_H-M   'P 1'
#
loop_
_entity.id
_entity.type
_entity.pdbx_description
1 polymer ?
#
loop_
_entity_poly.entity_id
_entity_poly.type
_entity_poly.pdbx_seq_one_letter_code
_entity_poly.pdbx_strand_id
1 'polypeptide(L)'
;MFSIGHDTAQMFAVGFPPLLHSLLFWIFASLVVHVCQRLVEHTAFAIDPSSRRISGSQAALCIGCVVWALDVVGMLMYAELAGHTLGLVPALTGLVIMALSARLTVPTLSTSTRKARILLAGAGLSLGMLAAHFTISEGYVSSYARVNGLAIVLALATAIGITAYTSIRHRAAKMKALTRIYIPQQWHDKLLAGAAILVLHWLLVNTFPLEWPDSAAPTDGVALLVIVLLFGMAIATEQLSNMRFDQARQQLLRRGLSLMRTSSYEVHPPEGDIQLSLIADQLPMLLQPDQLALHFQPIVDLDRGEVQFEALLRVRSELLGAIHPEAFLLVCELQGKTPLVDRLILVNAMGCACRWRGEGMAGAKFSVNVAPATLLEEGFAPWLQAELSRHALPGSCLKLELTEHALIASGPRMLESIRHLQAIGVGVLMDDFGAGYSSLGMLADLPIAGIKCDRLFVRQLTQDPRRQSMLRHVGALASEFGLSVVVEGVETPAELQTLAACGLATIQGYVFCKPMPAADVPGWNQTQWPQRLAALRAQLGTTAGVPGAGGAPAAPAQWMQTQGSGR
;
A
#
# COMPACT_ATOMS: atom_id res chain seq x y z
N MET A 1 19.18 -54.50 -7.61
CA MET A 1 18.51 -55.47 -8.50
C MET A 1 17.03 -55.11 -8.55
N PHE A 2 16.68 -54.11 -9.34
CA PHE A 2 15.33 -53.83 -9.85
C PHE A 2 15.56 -53.15 -11.20
N SER A 3 15.47 -53.96 -12.26
CA SER A 3 15.56 -53.50 -13.65
C SER A 3 14.23 -52.83 -14.00
N ILE A 4 14.23 -51.50 -14.08
CA ILE A 4 13.13 -50.70 -14.66
C ILE A 4 13.45 -50.39 -16.16
N GLY A 5 14.57 -50.89 -16.69
CA GLY A 5 15.21 -50.36 -17.89
C GLY A 5 15.05 -51.16 -19.19
N HIS A 6 14.14 -52.15 -19.29
CA HIS A 6 13.95 -52.88 -20.56
C HIS A 6 12.65 -52.54 -21.30
N ASP A 7 11.54 -52.29 -20.61
CA ASP A 7 10.27 -51.91 -21.28
C ASP A 7 10.12 -50.40 -21.53
N THR A 8 10.83 -49.56 -20.78
CA THR A 8 10.85 -48.10 -21.00
C THR A 8 11.68 -47.71 -22.23
N ALA A 9 12.63 -48.56 -22.63
CA ALA A 9 13.52 -48.34 -23.77
C ALA A 9 12.81 -48.44 -25.14
N GLN A 10 11.60 -49.00 -25.22
CA GLN A 10 10.78 -49.00 -26.44
C GLN A 10 9.82 -47.79 -26.54
N MET A 11 9.56 -47.08 -25.44
CA MET A 11 8.58 -45.99 -25.40
C MET A 11 9.18 -44.59 -25.64
N PHE A 12 10.48 -44.40 -25.44
CA PHE A 12 11.17 -43.12 -25.58
C PHE A 12 12.44 -43.31 -26.41
N ALA A 13 12.59 -42.55 -27.49
CA ALA A 13 13.68 -42.70 -28.46
C ALA A 13 15.02 -42.14 -27.95
N VAL A 14 14.97 -41.10 -27.12
CA VAL A 14 16.16 -40.45 -26.54
C VAL A 14 16.29 -40.82 -25.07
N GLY A 15 17.40 -41.47 -24.74
CA GLY A 15 17.74 -41.84 -23.37
C GLY A 15 17.88 -40.64 -22.43
N PHE A 16 17.82 -40.90 -21.12
CA PHE A 16 18.02 -39.84 -20.13
C PHE A 16 19.47 -39.30 -20.19
N PRO A 17 19.69 -37.98 -20.04
CA PRO A 17 21.03 -37.40 -20.20
C PRO A 17 22.03 -37.88 -19.14
N PRO A 18 23.35 -37.80 -19.40
CA PRO A 18 24.37 -38.22 -18.46
C PRO A 18 24.27 -37.50 -17.10
N LEU A 19 24.69 -38.17 -16.02
CA LEU A 19 24.52 -37.66 -14.65
C LEU A 19 25.12 -36.26 -14.44
N LEU A 20 26.32 -36.01 -14.96
CA LEU A 20 27.00 -34.72 -14.80
C LEU A 20 26.23 -33.57 -15.48
N HIS A 21 25.81 -33.77 -16.73
CA HIS A 21 25.00 -32.79 -17.47
C HIS A 21 23.65 -32.58 -16.77
N SER A 22 23.01 -33.66 -16.30
CA SER A 22 21.76 -33.62 -15.52
C SER A 22 21.89 -32.79 -14.24
N LEU A 23 22.98 -32.97 -13.48
CA LEU A 23 23.23 -32.20 -12.27
C LEU A 23 23.47 -30.71 -12.56
N LEU A 24 24.25 -30.39 -13.59
CA LEU A 24 24.52 -29.01 -13.98
C LEU A 24 23.24 -28.29 -14.46
N PHE A 25 22.46 -28.95 -15.33
CA PHE A 25 21.19 -28.40 -15.79
C PHE A 25 20.19 -28.23 -14.65
N TRP A 26 20.13 -29.17 -13.71
CA TRP A 26 19.27 -29.07 -12.53
C TRP A 26 19.60 -27.84 -11.65
N ILE A 27 20.89 -27.59 -11.40
CA ILE A 27 21.35 -26.40 -10.65
C ILE A 27 20.93 -25.14 -11.40
N PHE A 28 21.17 -25.08 -12.71
CA PHE A 28 20.82 -23.93 -13.53
C PHE A 28 19.32 -23.69 -13.62
N ALA A 29 18.52 -24.73 -13.83
CA ALA A 29 17.06 -24.67 -13.82
C ALA A 29 16.52 -24.19 -12.48
N SER A 30 17.11 -24.63 -11.36
CA SER A 30 16.75 -24.17 -10.02
C SER A 30 17.05 -22.67 -9.81
N LEU A 31 18.17 -22.18 -10.37
CA LEU A 31 18.51 -20.76 -10.36
C LEU A 31 17.54 -19.95 -11.24
N VAL A 32 17.17 -20.46 -12.41
CA VAL A 32 16.16 -19.84 -13.28
C VAL A 32 14.82 -19.72 -12.55
N VAL A 33 14.38 -20.77 -11.87
CA VAL A 33 13.17 -20.72 -11.03
C VAL A 33 13.30 -19.62 -9.97
N HIS A 34 14.47 -19.49 -9.34
CA HIS A 34 14.71 -18.42 -8.37
C HIS A 34 14.56 -17.01 -8.98
N VAL A 35 15.14 -16.78 -10.16
CA VAL A 35 15.08 -15.49 -10.87
C VAL A 35 13.64 -15.19 -11.30
N CYS A 36 12.96 -16.14 -11.94
CA CYS A 36 11.56 -15.99 -12.34
C CYS A 36 10.65 -15.69 -11.15
N GLN A 37 10.87 -16.36 -10.02
CA GLN A 37 10.14 -16.09 -8.79
C GLN A 37 10.38 -14.66 -8.29
N ARG A 38 11.63 -14.18 -8.30
CA ARG A 38 11.95 -12.78 -7.92
C ARG A 38 11.26 -11.77 -8.82
N LEU A 39 11.25 -12.01 -10.14
CA LEU A 39 10.55 -11.16 -11.10
C LEU A 39 9.05 -11.09 -10.81
N VAL A 40 8.42 -12.22 -10.45
CA VAL A 40 7.01 -12.28 -10.07
C VAL A 40 6.75 -11.61 -8.73
N GLU A 41 7.57 -11.83 -7.71
CA GLU A 41 7.39 -11.24 -6.36
C GLU A 41 7.36 -9.71 -6.41
N HIS A 42 8.35 -9.10 -7.07
CA HIS A 42 8.43 -7.65 -7.18
C HIS A 42 7.22 -7.03 -7.92
N THR A 43 6.70 -7.70 -8.95
CA THR A 43 5.53 -7.21 -9.68
C THR A 43 4.24 -7.41 -8.89
N ALA A 44 4.12 -8.53 -8.18
CA ALA A 44 2.96 -8.83 -7.34
C ALA A 44 2.82 -7.89 -6.13
N PHE A 45 3.91 -7.27 -5.67
CA PHE A 45 3.91 -6.33 -4.55
C PHE A 45 3.71 -4.86 -4.95
N ALA A 46 3.67 -4.53 -6.24
CA ALA A 46 3.36 -3.18 -6.70
C ALA A 46 1.92 -2.80 -6.29
N ILE A 47 1.77 -1.66 -5.60
CA ILE A 47 0.47 -1.18 -5.09
C ILE A 47 -0.29 -0.40 -6.17
N ASP A 48 0.44 0.41 -6.94
CA ASP A 48 -0.10 1.17 -8.06
C ASP A 48 -0.50 0.22 -9.21
N PRO A 49 -1.76 0.25 -9.69
CA PRO A 49 -2.23 -0.61 -10.76
C PRO A 49 -1.47 -0.41 -12.08
N SER A 50 -1.00 0.81 -12.37
CA SER A 50 -0.32 1.12 -13.62
C SER A 50 1.09 0.50 -13.66
N SER A 51 1.89 0.72 -12.61
CA SER A 51 3.18 0.06 -12.40
C SER A 51 3.02 -1.45 -12.35
N ARG A 52 2.03 -1.98 -11.63
CA ARG A 52 1.77 -3.42 -11.57
C ARG A 52 1.55 -4.02 -12.97
N ARG A 53 0.81 -3.33 -13.84
CA ARG A 53 0.55 -3.80 -15.21
C ARG A 53 1.80 -3.72 -16.09
N ILE A 54 2.52 -2.59 -16.06
CA ILE A 54 3.70 -2.37 -16.91
C ILE A 54 4.83 -3.30 -16.49
N SER A 55 5.23 -3.25 -15.22
CA SER A 55 6.28 -4.10 -14.65
C SER A 55 5.90 -5.58 -14.75
N GLY A 56 4.63 -5.93 -14.52
CA GLY A 56 4.11 -7.29 -14.71
C GLY A 56 4.26 -7.79 -16.15
N SER A 57 3.93 -6.95 -17.15
CA SER A 57 4.09 -7.31 -18.56
C SER A 57 5.57 -7.46 -18.96
N GLN A 58 6.46 -6.60 -18.45
CA GLN A 58 7.89 -6.67 -18.75
C GLN A 58 8.56 -7.88 -18.07
N ALA A 59 8.21 -8.14 -16.81
CA ALA A 59 8.65 -9.34 -16.09
C ALA A 59 8.18 -10.61 -16.80
N ALA A 60 6.93 -10.67 -17.27
CA ALA A 60 6.41 -11.80 -18.01
C ALA A 60 7.17 -12.04 -19.34
N LEU A 61 7.51 -10.96 -20.06
CA LEU A 61 8.35 -11.04 -21.25
C LEU A 61 9.73 -11.61 -20.92
N CYS A 62 10.39 -11.10 -19.87
CA CYS A 62 11.68 -11.57 -19.41
C CYS A 62 11.65 -13.04 -19.01
N ILE A 63 10.61 -13.47 -18.29
CA ILE A 63 10.41 -14.88 -17.91
C ILE A 63 10.31 -15.76 -19.17
N GLY A 64 9.56 -15.32 -20.19
CA GLY A 64 9.50 -16.03 -21.46
C GLY A 64 10.86 -16.18 -22.15
N CYS A 65 11.66 -15.11 -22.20
CA CYS A 65 13.02 -15.16 -22.74
C CYS A 65 13.93 -16.12 -21.96
N VAL A 66 13.86 -16.10 -20.63
CA VAL A 66 14.67 -16.96 -19.75
C VAL A 66 14.27 -18.43 -19.89
N VAL A 67 12.97 -18.74 -19.95
CA VAL A 67 12.49 -20.11 -20.15
C VAL A 67 12.86 -20.63 -21.54
N TRP A 68 12.77 -19.79 -22.57
CA TRP A 68 13.25 -20.14 -23.91
C TRP A 68 14.77 -20.44 -23.92
N ALA A 69 15.57 -19.59 -23.28
CA ALA A 69 17.02 -19.81 -23.18
C ALA A 69 17.33 -21.11 -22.43
N LEU A 70 16.56 -21.45 -21.40
CA LEU A 70 16.70 -22.70 -20.66
C LEU A 70 16.42 -23.93 -21.55
N ASP A 71 15.40 -23.85 -22.42
CA ASP A 71 15.08 -24.92 -23.37
C ASP A 71 16.20 -25.14 -24.40
N VAL A 72 16.75 -24.05 -24.93
CA VAL A 72 17.92 -24.09 -25.85
C VAL A 72 19.15 -24.69 -25.16
N VAL A 73 19.44 -24.29 -23.92
CA VAL A 73 20.55 -24.85 -23.13
C VAL A 73 20.33 -26.34 -22.84
N GLY A 74 19.07 -26.75 -22.60
CA GLY A 74 18.72 -28.14 -22.30
C GLY A 74 19.08 -29.09 -23.45
N MET A 75 18.93 -28.64 -24.70
CA MET A 75 19.33 -29.43 -25.86
C MET A 75 20.81 -29.83 -25.81
N LEU A 76 21.68 -29.03 -25.20
CA LEU A 76 23.11 -29.32 -25.08
C LEU A 76 23.46 -30.41 -24.07
N MET A 77 22.50 -30.85 -23.26
CA MET A 77 22.72 -31.96 -22.31
C MET A 77 22.98 -33.30 -23.02
N TYR A 78 22.56 -33.39 -24.27
CA TYR A 78 22.61 -34.59 -25.08
C TYR A 78 23.81 -34.46 -26.02
N ALA A 79 24.76 -35.40 -25.91
CA ALA A 79 25.97 -35.39 -26.73
C ALA A 79 25.64 -35.42 -28.24
N GLU A 80 24.51 -36.04 -28.60
CA GLU A 80 23.96 -36.09 -29.96
C GLU A 80 23.50 -34.72 -30.48
N LEU A 81 23.15 -33.78 -29.60
CA LEU A 81 22.68 -32.42 -29.95
C LEU A 81 23.77 -31.35 -29.77
N ALA A 82 24.82 -31.62 -28.99
CA ALA A 82 25.84 -30.63 -28.61
C ALA A 82 26.71 -30.13 -29.79
N GLY A 83 26.75 -30.87 -30.91
CA GLY A 83 27.57 -30.56 -32.09
C GLY A 83 26.88 -29.76 -33.20
N HIS A 84 25.60 -29.43 -33.06
CA HIS A 84 24.79 -28.91 -34.18
C HIS A 84 24.40 -27.43 -34.04
N THR A 85 24.32 -26.72 -35.17
CA THR A 85 23.94 -25.29 -35.23
C THR A 85 22.42 -25.12 -35.21
N LEU A 86 21.90 -24.39 -34.23
CA LEU A 86 20.52 -23.90 -34.25
C LEU A 86 20.31 -22.89 -35.38
N GLY A 87 19.28 -23.11 -36.20
CA GLY A 87 18.86 -22.14 -37.19
C GLY A 87 18.37 -20.84 -36.54
N LEU A 88 18.84 -19.69 -37.02
CA LEU A 88 18.49 -18.39 -36.44
C LEU A 88 16.98 -18.11 -36.50
N VAL A 89 16.33 -18.39 -37.64
CA VAL A 89 14.90 -18.12 -37.85
C VAL A 89 14.01 -18.97 -36.92
N PRO A 90 14.17 -20.31 -36.83
CA PRO A 90 13.42 -21.11 -35.88
C PRO A 90 13.68 -20.73 -34.41
N ALA A 91 14.94 -20.43 -34.05
CA ALA A 91 15.31 -19.98 -32.72
C ALA A 91 14.58 -18.68 -32.31
N LEU A 92 14.58 -17.66 -33.18
CA LEU A 92 13.89 -16.40 -32.94
C LEU A 92 12.36 -16.56 -32.92
N THR A 93 11.82 -17.46 -33.75
CA THR A 93 10.37 -17.75 -33.77
C THR A 93 9.93 -18.38 -32.45
N GLY A 94 10.68 -19.37 -31.96
CA GLY A 94 10.44 -20.00 -30.65
C GLY A 94 10.52 -19.00 -29.50
N LEU A 95 11.48 -18.06 -29.55
CA LEU A 95 11.61 -16.99 -28.56
C LEU A 95 10.35 -16.12 -28.52
N VAL A 96 9.86 -15.68 -29.68
CA VAL A 96 8.65 -14.85 -29.77
C VAL A 96 7.42 -15.59 -29.25
N ILE A 97 7.25 -16.86 -29.62
CA ILE A 97 6.14 -17.70 -29.12
C ILE A 97 6.19 -17.82 -27.60
N MET A 98 7.36 -18.12 -27.03
CA MET A 98 7.52 -18.28 -25.60
C MET A 98 7.29 -16.96 -24.84
N ALA A 99 7.85 -15.86 -25.36
CA ALA A 99 7.70 -14.53 -24.79
C ALA A 99 6.24 -14.05 -24.79
N LEU A 100 5.51 -14.28 -25.89
CA LEU A 100 4.09 -13.94 -25.99
C LEU A 100 3.24 -14.81 -25.06
N SER A 101 3.51 -16.11 -25.03
CA SER A 101 2.79 -17.07 -24.17
C SER A 101 2.96 -16.72 -22.69
N ALA A 102 4.18 -16.38 -22.27
CA ALA A 102 4.45 -15.89 -20.92
C ALA A 102 3.72 -14.57 -20.63
N ARG A 103 3.76 -13.61 -21.55
CA ARG A 103 3.06 -12.32 -21.41
C ARG A 103 1.55 -12.47 -21.20
N LEU A 104 0.91 -13.45 -21.86
CA LEU A 104 -0.53 -13.69 -21.75
C LEU A 104 -0.93 -14.46 -20.49
N THR A 105 -0.03 -15.28 -19.93
CA THR A 105 -0.38 -16.24 -18.88
C THR A 105 0.16 -15.89 -17.50
N VAL A 106 1.41 -15.40 -17.42
CA VAL A 106 2.10 -15.08 -16.16
C VAL A 106 1.34 -14.07 -15.28
N PRO A 107 0.73 -12.98 -15.81
CA PRO A 107 -0.07 -12.08 -14.98
C PRO A 107 -1.25 -12.76 -14.27
N THR A 108 -1.86 -13.76 -14.92
CA THR A 108 -2.95 -14.55 -14.32
C THR A 108 -2.40 -15.53 -13.30
N LEU A 109 -1.26 -16.18 -13.59
CA LEU A 109 -0.59 -17.09 -12.67
C LEU A 109 -0.13 -16.40 -11.38
N SER A 110 0.32 -15.14 -11.47
CA SER A 110 0.81 -14.39 -10.31
C SER A 110 -0.29 -13.78 -9.44
N THR A 111 -1.43 -13.39 -10.01
CA THR A 111 -2.46 -12.61 -9.29
C THR A 111 -3.74 -13.39 -9.00
N SER A 112 -4.05 -14.46 -9.75
CA SER A 112 -5.35 -15.13 -9.64
C SER A 112 -5.52 -15.89 -8.32
N THR A 113 -6.71 -15.76 -7.75
CA THR A 113 -7.13 -16.50 -6.55
C THR A 113 -7.88 -17.80 -6.86
N ARG A 114 -8.33 -17.99 -8.10
CA ARG A 114 -9.12 -19.15 -8.50
C ARG A 114 -8.23 -20.23 -9.09
N LYS A 115 -8.23 -21.43 -8.48
CA LYS A 115 -7.46 -22.60 -8.95
C LYS A 115 -7.72 -22.90 -10.43
N ALA A 116 -8.97 -22.79 -10.88
CA ALA A 116 -9.34 -23.01 -12.29
C ALA A 116 -8.65 -22.04 -13.26
N ARG A 117 -8.55 -20.75 -12.90
CA ARG A 117 -7.85 -19.75 -13.73
C ARG A 117 -6.34 -19.98 -13.75
N ILE A 118 -5.76 -20.42 -12.62
CA ILE A 118 -4.34 -20.79 -12.54
C ILE A 118 -4.06 -21.98 -13.47
N LEU A 119 -4.88 -23.02 -13.42
CA LEU A 119 -4.73 -24.20 -14.29
C LEU A 119 -4.89 -23.85 -15.77
N LEU A 120 -5.88 -23.02 -16.13
CA LEU A 120 -6.08 -22.56 -17.50
C LEU A 120 -4.86 -21.77 -18.02
N ALA A 121 -4.36 -20.83 -17.22
CA ALA A 121 -3.17 -20.06 -17.58
C ALA A 121 -1.92 -20.94 -17.67
N GLY A 122 -1.77 -21.91 -16.77
CA GLY A 122 -0.69 -22.91 -16.81
C GLY A 122 -0.73 -23.77 -18.07
N ALA A 123 -1.93 -24.19 -18.49
CA ALA A 123 -2.13 -24.93 -19.75
C ALA A 123 -1.76 -24.07 -20.97
N GLY A 124 -2.16 -22.80 -21.00
CA GLY A 124 -1.77 -21.86 -22.05
C GLY A 124 -0.25 -21.68 -22.15
N LEU A 125 0.45 -21.57 -21.01
CA LEU A 125 1.91 -21.44 -20.97
C LEU A 125 2.60 -22.71 -21.46
N SER A 126 2.05 -23.88 -21.09
CA SER A 126 2.59 -25.19 -21.47
C SER A 126 2.42 -25.47 -22.95
N LEU A 127 1.28 -25.08 -23.55
CA LEU A 127 1.05 -25.11 -24.99
C LEU A 127 2.04 -24.22 -25.74
N GLY A 128 2.25 -23.00 -25.25
CA GLY A 128 3.22 -22.06 -25.82
C GLY A 128 4.65 -22.60 -25.78
N MET A 129 5.04 -23.21 -24.66
CA MET A 129 6.35 -23.85 -24.51
C MET A 129 6.52 -25.05 -25.46
N LEU A 130 5.50 -25.91 -25.60
CA LEU A 130 5.54 -27.02 -26.57
C LEU A 130 5.68 -26.52 -28.01
N ALA A 131 4.95 -25.46 -28.37
CA ALA A 131 5.04 -24.84 -29.69
C ALA A 131 6.42 -24.19 -29.93
N ALA A 132 6.98 -23.51 -28.92
CA ALA A 132 8.33 -22.96 -28.99
C ALA A 132 9.38 -24.07 -29.15
N HIS A 133 9.30 -25.14 -28.34
CA HIS A 133 10.18 -26.30 -28.45
C HIS A 133 10.07 -26.97 -29.83
N PHE A 134 8.86 -27.11 -30.36
CA PHE A 134 8.62 -27.60 -31.71
C PHE A 134 9.34 -26.75 -32.76
N THR A 135 9.21 -25.42 -32.72
CA THR A 135 9.92 -24.57 -33.69
C THR A 135 11.44 -24.70 -33.59
N ILE A 136 11.98 -24.87 -32.39
CA ILE A 136 13.42 -25.08 -32.18
C ILE A 136 13.86 -26.44 -32.75
N SER A 137 12.99 -27.45 -32.69
CA SER A 137 13.28 -28.84 -33.05
C SER A 137 12.85 -29.23 -34.48
N GLU A 138 12.01 -28.45 -35.15
CA GLU A 138 11.35 -28.78 -36.43
C GLU A 138 12.36 -29.21 -37.52
N GLY A 139 13.49 -28.51 -37.59
CA GLY A 139 14.57 -28.79 -38.55
C GLY A 139 15.27 -30.15 -38.35
N TYR A 140 14.95 -30.86 -37.27
CA TYR A 140 15.55 -32.13 -36.88
C TYR A 140 14.53 -33.28 -36.81
N VAL A 141 13.24 -33.01 -37.05
CA VAL A 141 12.19 -34.03 -36.99
C VAL A 141 12.28 -34.96 -38.20
N SER A 142 12.49 -36.25 -37.93
CA SER A 142 12.61 -37.29 -38.95
C SER A 142 11.29 -37.63 -39.63
N SER A 143 10.22 -37.68 -38.84
CA SER A 143 8.91 -38.08 -39.30
C SER A 143 7.82 -37.56 -38.38
N TYR A 144 6.94 -36.72 -38.94
CA TYR A 144 5.72 -36.28 -38.27
C TYR A 144 4.70 -37.42 -38.04
N ALA A 145 4.90 -38.59 -38.64
CA ALA A 145 4.02 -39.74 -38.46
C ALA A 145 4.32 -40.55 -37.17
N ARG A 146 5.46 -40.32 -36.52
CA ARG A 146 5.90 -41.06 -35.31
C ARG A 146 5.99 -40.16 -34.07
N VAL A 147 5.12 -39.15 -33.98
CA VAL A 147 5.04 -38.27 -32.80
C VAL A 147 4.62 -39.07 -31.56
N ASN A 148 5.33 -38.87 -30.45
CA ASN A 148 5.06 -39.56 -29.20
C ASN A 148 3.97 -38.84 -28.40
N GLY A 149 2.72 -39.25 -28.59
CA GLY A 149 1.57 -38.68 -27.87
C GLY A 149 1.67 -38.80 -26.34
N LEU A 150 2.28 -39.88 -25.83
CA LEU A 150 2.48 -40.06 -24.39
C LEU A 150 3.46 -39.00 -23.84
N ALA A 151 4.58 -38.77 -24.54
CA ALA A 151 5.56 -37.75 -24.17
C ALA A 151 4.92 -36.35 -24.15
N ILE A 152 4.07 -36.02 -25.13
CA ILE A 152 3.36 -34.73 -25.18
C ILE A 152 2.45 -34.58 -23.95
N VAL A 153 1.62 -35.58 -23.64
CA VAL A 153 0.69 -35.51 -22.51
C VAL A 153 1.45 -35.37 -21.20
N LEU A 154 2.53 -36.15 -21.01
CA LEU A 154 3.36 -36.08 -19.79
C LEU A 154 4.11 -34.74 -19.68
N ALA A 155 4.63 -34.20 -20.79
CA ALA A 155 5.29 -32.90 -20.81
C ALA A 155 4.32 -31.78 -20.41
N LEU A 156 3.13 -31.74 -21.05
CA LEU A 156 2.09 -30.77 -20.73
C LEU A 156 1.62 -30.90 -19.27
N ALA A 157 1.37 -32.12 -18.80
CA ALA A 157 0.95 -32.36 -17.41
C ALA A 157 2.02 -31.90 -16.40
N THR A 158 3.29 -32.17 -16.69
CA THR A 158 4.42 -31.77 -15.84
C THR A 158 4.55 -30.25 -15.80
N ALA A 159 4.47 -29.59 -16.95
CA ALA A 159 4.55 -28.13 -17.07
C ALA A 159 3.38 -27.40 -16.36
N ILE A 160 2.15 -27.91 -16.53
CA ILE A 160 0.98 -27.42 -15.80
C ILE A 160 1.16 -27.65 -14.28
N GLY A 161 1.68 -28.81 -13.89
CA GLY A 161 1.97 -29.13 -12.49
C GLY A 161 2.96 -28.17 -11.85
N ILE A 162 4.09 -27.89 -12.52
CA ILE A 162 5.11 -26.95 -12.05
C ILE A 162 4.53 -25.54 -11.90
N THR A 163 3.85 -25.04 -12.93
CA THR A 163 3.28 -23.68 -12.95
C THR A 163 2.18 -23.52 -11.91
N ALA A 164 1.30 -24.50 -11.77
CA ALA A 164 0.25 -24.48 -10.75
C ALA A 164 0.82 -24.57 -9.33
N TYR A 165 1.78 -25.49 -9.10
CA TYR A 165 2.42 -25.66 -7.79
C TYR A 165 3.12 -24.37 -7.34
N THR A 166 3.96 -23.80 -8.19
CA THR A 166 4.70 -22.56 -7.89
C THR A 166 3.76 -21.38 -7.67
N SER A 167 2.71 -21.23 -8.48
CA SER A 167 1.72 -20.15 -8.32
C SER A 167 0.92 -20.27 -7.03
N ILE A 168 0.47 -21.49 -6.68
CA ILE A 168 -0.27 -21.75 -5.44
C ILE A 168 0.62 -21.50 -4.22
N ARG A 169 1.88 -21.96 -4.25
CA ARG A 169 2.84 -21.75 -3.17
C ARG A 169 3.19 -20.27 -3.00
N HIS A 170 3.44 -19.55 -4.09
CA HIS A 170 3.68 -18.10 -4.08
C HIS A 170 2.53 -17.36 -3.39
N ARG A 171 1.28 -17.69 -3.76
CA ARG A 171 0.10 -17.11 -3.12
C ARG A 171 -0.02 -17.48 -1.64
N ALA A 172 0.22 -18.73 -1.28
CA ALA A 172 0.20 -19.16 0.11
C ALA A 172 1.23 -18.40 0.96
N ALA A 173 2.42 -18.15 0.41
CA ALA A 173 3.45 -17.32 1.04
C ALA A 173 3.01 -15.85 1.18
N LYS A 174 2.43 -15.26 0.12
CA LYS A 174 1.87 -13.90 0.13
C LYS A 174 0.81 -13.75 1.23
N MET A 175 -0.14 -14.69 1.35
CA MET A 175 -1.20 -14.66 2.37
C MET A 175 -0.66 -14.87 3.80
N LYS A 176 0.33 -15.75 4.00
CA LYS A 176 0.94 -15.99 5.32
C LYS A 176 1.75 -14.81 5.86
N ALA A 177 2.15 -13.87 5.01
CA ALA A 177 2.79 -12.63 5.46
C ALA A 177 1.90 -11.82 6.43
N LEU A 178 0.58 -12.01 6.42
CA LEU A 178 -0.35 -11.39 7.37
C LEU A 178 -0.27 -12.01 8.77
N THR A 179 0.20 -13.25 8.89
CA THR A 179 0.28 -13.99 10.16
C THR A 179 1.69 -13.96 10.73
N ARG A 180 2.27 -12.76 10.92
CA ARG A 180 3.54 -12.47 11.65
C ARG A 180 4.79 -13.31 11.32
N ILE A 181 4.70 -14.24 10.38
CA ILE A 181 5.69 -15.24 10.00
C ILE A 181 5.61 -15.36 8.48
N TYR A 182 6.21 -14.38 7.79
CA TYR A 182 6.56 -14.57 6.39
C TYR A 182 7.62 -15.67 6.34
N ILE A 183 7.24 -16.86 5.85
CA ILE A 183 8.20 -17.91 5.52
C ILE A 183 8.53 -17.71 4.03
N PRO A 184 9.68 -17.11 3.68
CA PRO A 184 10.10 -17.05 2.30
C PRO A 184 10.11 -18.46 1.73
N GLN A 185 9.72 -18.59 0.46
CA GLN A 185 9.78 -19.88 -0.23
C GLN A 185 11.21 -20.43 -0.11
N GLN A 186 11.33 -21.56 0.58
CA GLN A 186 12.60 -22.16 0.92
C GLN A 186 13.25 -22.73 -0.35
N TRP A 187 14.58 -22.85 -0.34
CA TRP A 187 15.32 -23.39 -1.48
C TRP A 187 14.86 -24.78 -1.90
N HIS A 188 14.25 -25.57 -1.01
CA HIS A 188 13.69 -26.88 -1.36
C HIS A 188 12.66 -26.79 -2.49
N ASP A 189 11.79 -25.77 -2.52
CA ASP A 189 10.73 -25.65 -3.52
C ASP A 189 11.33 -25.37 -4.90
N LYS A 190 12.41 -24.59 -4.92
CA LYS A 190 13.14 -24.22 -6.14
C LYS A 190 13.90 -25.43 -6.70
N LEU A 191 14.54 -26.20 -5.82
CA LEU A 191 15.25 -27.43 -6.19
C LEU A 191 14.29 -28.50 -6.73
N LEU A 192 13.12 -28.67 -6.12
CA LEU A 192 12.08 -29.59 -6.60
C LEU A 192 11.53 -29.16 -7.96
N ALA A 193 11.25 -27.86 -8.14
CA ALA A 193 10.82 -27.32 -9.43
C ALA A 193 11.90 -27.51 -10.51
N GLY A 194 13.18 -27.26 -10.19
CA GLY A 194 14.29 -27.51 -11.09
C GLY A 194 14.40 -28.97 -11.51
N ALA A 195 14.20 -29.91 -10.58
CA ALA A 195 14.22 -31.35 -10.89
C ALA A 195 13.05 -31.74 -11.81
N ALA A 196 11.88 -31.16 -11.61
CA ALA A 196 10.73 -31.35 -12.50
C ALA A 196 10.96 -30.74 -13.88
N ILE A 197 11.67 -29.60 -13.99
CA ILE A 197 12.06 -28.99 -15.28
C ILE A 197 13.04 -29.89 -16.04
N LEU A 198 13.97 -30.56 -15.36
CA LEU A 198 14.85 -31.54 -15.97
C LEU A 198 14.05 -32.69 -16.62
N VAL A 199 13.08 -33.26 -15.89
CA VAL A 199 12.19 -34.31 -16.42
C VAL A 199 11.33 -33.79 -17.57
N LEU A 200 10.79 -32.58 -17.42
CA LEU A 200 10.00 -31.92 -18.46
C LEU A 200 10.80 -31.76 -19.76
N HIS A 201 12.03 -31.29 -19.68
CA HIS A 201 12.86 -31.10 -20.87
C HIS A 201 13.19 -32.45 -21.55
N TRP A 202 13.47 -33.50 -20.77
CA TRP A 202 13.63 -34.86 -21.32
C TRP A 202 12.37 -35.37 -22.04
N LEU A 203 11.18 -35.09 -21.49
CA LEU A 203 9.92 -35.41 -22.15
C LEU A 203 9.71 -34.60 -23.44
N LEU A 204 10.07 -33.31 -23.44
CA LEU A 204 9.98 -32.43 -24.62
C LEU A 204 10.83 -32.97 -25.77
N VAL A 205 12.09 -33.34 -25.52
CA VAL A 205 12.99 -33.92 -26.54
C VAL A 205 12.42 -35.21 -27.13
N ASN A 206 11.67 -35.98 -26.34
CA ASN A 206 11.04 -37.22 -26.78
C ASN A 206 9.67 -37.04 -27.45
N THR A 207 9.15 -35.82 -27.59
CA THR A 207 7.86 -35.57 -28.26
C THR A 207 7.93 -35.84 -29.76
N PHE A 208 9.04 -35.46 -30.39
CA PHE A 208 9.28 -35.65 -31.81
C PHE A 208 10.39 -36.67 -32.00
N PRO A 209 10.28 -37.57 -33.00
CA PRO A 209 11.38 -38.43 -33.40
C PRO A 209 12.39 -37.56 -34.14
N LEU A 210 13.61 -37.47 -33.60
CA LEU A 210 14.65 -36.62 -34.17
C LEU A 210 15.65 -37.51 -34.93
N GLU A 211 15.98 -37.16 -36.18
CA GLU A 211 17.00 -37.85 -36.99
C GLU A 211 18.27 -37.01 -37.06
N TRP A 212 19.41 -37.68 -36.90
CA TRP A 212 20.69 -37.04 -36.65
C TRP A 212 21.67 -37.33 -37.79
N PRO A 213 22.22 -36.31 -38.47
CA PRO A 213 23.22 -36.54 -39.51
C PRO A 213 24.59 -36.94 -38.91
N ASP A 214 25.21 -37.97 -39.47
CA ASP A 214 26.45 -38.63 -38.98
C ASP A 214 27.72 -37.75 -38.91
N SER A 215 27.68 -36.50 -39.38
CA SER A 215 28.84 -35.60 -39.34
C SER A 215 28.43 -34.12 -39.35
N ALA A 216 28.60 -33.43 -38.23
CA ALA A 216 28.56 -31.97 -38.18
C ALA A 216 29.98 -31.38 -38.27
N ALA A 217 30.19 -30.46 -39.21
CA ALA A 217 31.38 -29.63 -39.22
C ALA A 217 31.41 -28.72 -37.97
N PRO A 218 32.58 -28.50 -37.34
CA PRO A 218 32.66 -27.69 -36.14
C PRO A 218 32.34 -26.24 -36.49
N THR A 219 31.28 -25.69 -35.91
CA THR A 219 30.92 -24.27 -36.03
C THR A 219 30.40 -23.75 -34.69
N ASP A 220 30.24 -22.42 -34.65
CA ASP A 220 30.00 -21.48 -33.55
C ASP A 220 28.88 -21.78 -32.52
N GLY A 221 28.45 -23.02 -32.31
CA GLY A 221 27.40 -23.41 -31.36
C GLY A 221 27.70 -23.00 -29.91
N VAL A 222 28.98 -23.07 -29.50
CA VAL A 222 29.43 -22.52 -28.20
C VAL A 222 29.30 -21.00 -28.18
N ALA A 223 29.59 -20.30 -29.28
CA ALA A 223 29.44 -18.85 -29.36
C ALA A 223 27.97 -18.43 -29.35
N LEU A 224 27.07 -19.16 -30.03
CA LEU A 224 25.64 -18.92 -29.99
C LEU A 224 25.08 -19.14 -28.58
N LEU A 225 25.50 -20.21 -27.89
CA LEU A 225 25.14 -20.46 -26.49
C LEU A 225 25.60 -19.32 -25.57
N VAL A 226 26.85 -18.89 -25.72
CA VAL A 226 27.40 -17.76 -24.95
C VAL A 226 26.61 -16.48 -25.25
N ILE A 227 26.27 -16.21 -26.51
CA ILE A 227 25.44 -15.06 -26.91
C ILE A 227 24.05 -15.15 -26.29
N VAL A 228 23.40 -16.33 -26.30
CA VAL A 228 22.06 -16.54 -25.72
C VAL A 228 22.07 -16.39 -24.19
N LEU A 229 23.08 -16.93 -23.51
CA LEU A 229 23.25 -16.78 -22.06
C LEU A 229 23.55 -15.32 -21.69
N LEU A 230 24.42 -14.64 -22.43
CA LEU A 230 24.70 -13.22 -22.23
C LEU A 230 23.48 -12.36 -22.52
N PHE A 231 22.68 -12.68 -23.54
CA PHE A 231 21.44 -11.98 -23.87
C PHE A 231 20.39 -12.15 -22.77
N GLY A 232 20.16 -13.40 -22.31
CA GLY A 232 19.26 -13.68 -21.20
C GLY A 232 19.71 -13.00 -19.90
N MET A 233 21.01 -13.00 -19.62
CA MET A 233 21.59 -12.30 -18.47
C MET A 233 21.45 -10.78 -18.59
N ALA A 234 21.71 -10.20 -19.76
CA ALA A 234 21.58 -8.75 -20.01
C ALA A 234 20.14 -8.26 -19.86
N ILE A 235 19.17 -9.00 -20.42
CA ILE A 235 17.74 -8.67 -20.23
C ILE A 235 17.38 -8.77 -18.76
N ALA A 236 17.78 -9.85 -18.09
CA ALA A 236 17.46 -10.03 -16.68
C ALA A 236 18.08 -8.91 -15.82
N THR A 237 19.35 -8.54 -16.03
CA THR A 237 20.01 -7.49 -15.26
C THR A 237 19.37 -6.11 -15.50
N GLU A 238 19.03 -5.79 -16.75
CA GLU A 238 18.33 -4.56 -17.10
C GLU A 238 16.95 -4.51 -16.42
N GLN A 239 16.17 -5.59 -16.49
CA GLN A 239 14.85 -5.63 -15.85
C GLN A 239 14.95 -5.54 -14.33
N LEU A 240 15.89 -6.25 -13.70
CA LEU A 240 16.12 -6.10 -12.26
C LEU A 240 16.51 -4.67 -11.89
N SER A 241 17.30 -3.98 -12.72
CA SER A 241 17.66 -2.57 -12.52
C SER A 241 16.43 -1.66 -12.61
N ASN A 242 15.62 -1.81 -13.66
CA ASN A 242 14.38 -1.05 -13.85
C ASN A 242 13.42 -1.22 -12.66
N MET A 243 13.33 -2.44 -12.13
CA MET A 243 12.48 -2.75 -10.98
C MET A 243 13.00 -2.08 -9.70
N ARG A 244 14.32 -2.06 -9.47
CA ARG A 244 14.92 -1.32 -8.35
C ARG A 244 14.65 0.19 -8.45
N PHE A 245 14.72 0.74 -9.66
CA PHE A 245 14.41 2.16 -9.88
C PHE A 245 12.94 2.48 -9.61
N ASP A 246 12.00 1.64 -10.09
CA ASP A 246 10.58 1.84 -9.79
C ASP A 246 10.27 1.69 -8.30
N GLN A 247 10.95 0.78 -7.59
CA GLN A 247 10.85 0.68 -6.12
C GLN A 247 11.28 1.96 -5.42
N ALA A 248 12.43 2.52 -5.80
CA ALA A 248 12.91 3.78 -5.22
C ALA A 248 11.92 4.93 -5.50
N ARG A 249 11.40 5.00 -6.73
CA ARG A 249 10.35 5.96 -7.11
C ARG A 249 9.09 5.81 -6.26
N GLN A 250 8.61 4.57 -6.06
CA GLN A 250 7.45 4.30 -5.22
C GLN A 250 7.69 4.66 -3.75
N GLN A 251 8.89 4.40 -3.21
CA GLN A 251 9.23 4.80 -1.84
C GLN A 251 9.21 6.31 -1.66
N LEU A 252 9.73 7.07 -2.64
CA LEU A 252 9.67 8.53 -2.63
C LEU A 252 8.22 9.04 -2.70
N LEU A 253 7.40 8.45 -3.58
CA LEU A 253 5.98 8.79 -3.64
C LEU A 253 5.29 8.54 -2.30
N ARG A 254 5.48 7.37 -1.69
CA ARG A 254 4.88 7.03 -0.39
C ARG A 254 5.29 7.99 0.72
N ARG A 255 6.59 8.36 0.77
CA ARG A 255 7.06 9.38 1.72
C ARG A 255 6.40 10.74 1.48
N GLY A 256 6.18 11.12 0.22
CA GLY A 256 5.43 12.33 -0.11
C GLY A 256 3.97 12.26 0.34
N LEU A 257 3.29 11.14 0.06
CA LEU A 257 1.89 10.92 0.46
C LEU A 257 1.73 10.89 1.99
N SER A 258 2.64 10.23 2.71
CA SER A 258 2.62 10.19 4.17
C SER A 258 2.86 11.55 4.83
N LEU A 259 3.38 12.54 4.09
CA LEU A 259 3.46 13.93 4.58
C LEU A 259 2.15 14.71 4.34
N MET A 260 1.30 14.26 3.40
CA MET A 260 0.02 14.90 3.10
C MET A 260 -1.11 14.44 4.01
N ARG A 261 -0.95 13.29 4.68
CA ARG A 261 -1.93 12.70 5.60
C ARG A 261 -1.23 12.33 6.91
N THR A 262 -1.90 12.50 8.05
CA THR A 262 -1.33 12.15 9.37
C THR A 262 -0.84 10.70 9.36
N SER A 263 0.47 10.51 9.39
CA SER A 263 1.12 9.20 9.29
C SER A 263 2.25 9.12 10.30
N SER A 264 1.94 8.60 11.48
CA SER A 264 2.97 8.04 12.37
C SER A 264 3.44 6.66 11.89
N TYR A 265 2.89 6.13 10.78
CA TYR A 265 3.37 4.93 10.13
C TYR A 265 4.79 5.15 9.59
N GLU A 266 5.78 4.82 10.41
CA GLU A 266 7.12 4.54 9.93
C GLU A 266 6.99 3.47 8.85
N VAL A 267 7.40 3.82 7.62
CA VAL A 267 7.50 2.87 6.51
C VAL A 267 8.56 1.83 6.87
N HIS A 268 8.11 0.80 7.55
CA HIS A 268 8.88 -0.35 7.99
C HIS A 268 9.25 -1.27 6.78
N PRO A 269 10.14 -2.28 6.98
CA PRO A 269 10.89 -3.00 5.92
C PRO A 269 9.99 -3.71 4.86
N PRO A 270 10.53 -4.41 3.83
CA PRO A 270 9.76 -4.99 2.72
C PRO A 270 8.54 -5.88 3.08
N GLU A 271 8.39 -6.30 4.33
CA GLU A 271 7.17 -6.94 4.85
C GLU A 271 5.94 -6.00 4.80
N GLY A 272 6.12 -4.69 4.94
CA GLY A 272 5.07 -3.69 4.78
C GLY A 272 4.49 -3.65 3.36
N ASP A 273 5.30 -3.90 2.33
CA ASP A 273 4.86 -3.91 0.92
C ASP A 273 3.89 -5.05 0.64
N ILE A 274 4.07 -6.20 1.31
CA ILE A 274 3.16 -7.34 1.15
C ILE A 274 1.80 -7.00 1.78
N GLN A 275 1.79 -6.41 2.97
CA GLN A 275 0.56 -5.99 3.64
C GLN A 275 -0.20 -4.96 2.79
N LEU A 276 0.48 -3.93 2.28
CA LEU A 276 -0.13 -2.91 1.42
C LEU A 276 -0.65 -3.51 0.10
N SER A 277 0.09 -4.44 -0.52
CA SER A 277 -0.36 -5.15 -1.72
C SER A 277 -1.62 -5.99 -1.47
N LEU A 278 -1.75 -6.60 -0.30
CA LEU A 278 -2.93 -7.37 0.08
C LEU A 278 -4.15 -6.49 0.35
N ILE A 279 -3.95 -5.34 1.01
CA ILE A 279 -5.00 -4.32 1.14
C ILE A 279 -5.43 -3.84 -0.24
N ALA A 280 -4.48 -3.58 -1.14
CA ALA A 280 -4.73 -3.18 -2.52
C ALA A 280 -5.56 -4.21 -3.31
N ASP A 281 -5.28 -5.50 -3.12
CA ASP A 281 -6.04 -6.59 -3.75
C ASP A 281 -7.48 -6.70 -3.21
N GLN A 282 -7.70 -6.35 -1.94
CA GLN A 282 -9.01 -6.37 -1.28
C GLN A 282 -9.77 -5.04 -1.38
N LEU A 283 -9.15 -3.97 -1.90
CA LEU A 283 -9.70 -2.63 -1.86
C LEU A 283 -11.14 -2.50 -2.39
N PRO A 284 -11.55 -3.17 -3.49
CA PRO A 284 -12.94 -3.12 -3.95
C PRO A 284 -13.98 -3.65 -2.95
N MET A 285 -13.58 -4.59 -2.09
CA MET A 285 -14.45 -5.13 -1.03
C MET A 285 -14.41 -4.25 0.23
N LEU A 286 -13.25 -3.63 0.52
CA LEU A 286 -13.10 -2.73 1.66
C LEU A 286 -13.76 -1.36 1.46
N LEU A 287 -13.93 -0.92 0.20
CA LEU A 287 -14.63 0.32 -0.15
C LEU A 287 -16.16 0.13 -0.16
N GLN A 288 -16.69 -0.39 0.94
CA GLN A 288 -18.13 -0.49 1.19
C GLN A 288 -18.47 0.16 2.53
N PRO A 289 -19.66 0.80 2.68
CA PRO A 289 -20.01 1.54 3.89
C PRO A 289 -19.92 0.71 5.20
N ASP A 290 -20.24 -0.57 5.14
CA ASP A 290 -20.25 -1.52 6.27
C ASP A 290 -18.84 -1.96 6.72
N GLN A 291 -17.84 -1.85 5.85
CA GLN A 291 -16.45 -2.21 6.15
C GLN A 291 -15.65 -1.05 6.78
N LEU A 292 -16.20 0.17 6.74
CA LEU A 292 -15.59 1.40 7.23
C LEU A 292 -16.24 1.87 8.54
N ALA A 293 -16.00 1.10 9.62
CA ALA A 293 -16.48 1.46 10.94
C ALA A 293 -15.78 2.72 11.47
N LEU A 294 -16.49 3.48 12.30
CA LEU A 294 -15.97 4.69 12.93
C LEU A 294 -15.97 4.55 14.44
N HIS A 295 -14.85 4.88 15.06
CA HIS A 295 -14.79 5.23 16.46
C HIS A 295 -14.76 6.75 16.59
N PHE A 296 -15.16 7.26 17.75
CA PHE A 296 -15.27 8.68 18.02
C PHE A 296 -14.50 9.02 19.28
N GLN A 297 -13.63 10.03 19.20
CA GLN A 297 -12.89 10.52 20.35
C GLN A 297 -13.43 11.90 20.77
N PRO A 298 -13.76 12.11 22.05
CA PRO A 298 -14.27 13.40 22.50
C PRO A 298 -13.18 14.47 22.52
N ILE A 299 -13.55 15.64 22.00
CA ILE A 299 -12.87 16.93 22.11
C ILE A 299 -13.71 17.79 23.04
N VAL A 300 -13.13 18.24 24.14
CA VAL A 300 -13.86 18.83 25.25
C VAL A 300 -13.43 20.27 25.46
N ASP A 301 -14.39 21.19 25.48
CA ASP A 301 -14.20 22.55 25.98
C ASP A 301 -14.55 22.58 27.48
N LEU A 302 -13.54 22.77 28.34
CA LEU A 302 -13.71 22.76 29.80
C LEU A 302 -14.51 23.97 30.32
N ASP A 303 -14.39 25.12 29.66
CA ASP A 303 -15.02 26.37 30.08
C ASP A 303 -16.52 26.33 29.75
N ARG A 304 -16.85 25.95 28.51
CA ARG A 304 -18.23 25.88 28.03
C ARG A 304 -18.92 24.57 28.39
N GLY A 305 -18.17 23.51 28.67
CA GLY A 305 -18.68 22.16 28.85
C GLY A 305 -19.17 21.51 27.55
N GLU A 306 -18.90 22.14 26.40
CA GLU A 306 -19.25 21.63 25.08
C GLU A 306 -18.36 20.43 24.70
N VAL A 307 -18.96 19.45 24.00
CA VAL A 307 -18.25 18.28 23.49
C VAL A 307 -18.41 18.21 21.98
N GLN A 308 -17.31 17.98 21.29
CA GLN A 308 -17.24 17.62 19.87
C GLN A 308 -16.59 16.23 19.76
N PHE A 309 -16.72 15.57 18.62
CA PHE A 309 -16.18 14.22 18.45
C PHE A 309 -15.37 14.09 17.17
N GLU A 310 -14.12 13.66 17.26
CA GLU A 310 -13.34 13.32 16.07
C GLU A 310 -13.69 11.91 15.59
N ALA A 311 -14.06 11.77 14.32
CA ALA A 311 -14.33 10.49 13.69
C ALA A 311 -13.02 9.82 13.24
N LEU A 312 -12.73 8.66 13.83
CA LEU A 312 -11.53 7.89 13.61
C LEU A 312 -11.87 6.56 12.93
N LEU A 313 -11.36 6.39 11.71
CA LEU A 313 -11.59 5.19 10.91
C LEU A 313 -11.09 3.93 11.61
N ARG A 314 -11.86 2.84 11.51
CA ARG A 314 -11.49 1.48 11.91
C ARG A 314 -11.84 0.53 10.78
N VAL A 315 -10.83 0.02 10.11
CA VAL A 315 -11.00 -0.89 8.97
C VAL A 315 -10.84 -2.32 9.44
N ARG A 316 -11.80 -3.17 9.06
CA ARG A 316 -11.75 -4.61 9.29
C ARG A 316 -11.97 -5.34 7.98
N SER A 317 -11.38 -6.51 7.88
CA SER A 317 -11.56 -7.44 6.78
C SER A 317 -11.71 -8.84 7.35
N GLU A 318 -12.63 -9.63 6.83
CA GLU A 318 -12.72 -11.05 7.17
C GLU A 318 -11.41 -11.79 6.84
N LEU A 319 -10.72 -11.37 5.76
CA LEU A 319 -9.50 -12.00 5.28
C LEU A 319 -8.24 -11.46 5.97
N LEU A 320 -8.16 -10.15 6.19
CA LEU A 320 -6.95 -9.47 6.71
C LEU A 320 -7.01 -9.17 8.21
N GLY A 321 -8.15 -9.38 8.87
CA GLY A 321 -8.37 -8.97 10.26
C GLY A 321 -8.48 -7.45 10.41
N ALA A 322 -7.95 -6.92 11.51
CA ALA A 322 -7.89 -5.48 11.74
C ALA A 322 -6.78 -4.85 10.88
N ILE A 323 -7.16 -3.85 10.08
CA ILE A 323 -6.22 -3.14 9.19
C ILE A 323 -5.92 -1.78 9.80
N HIS A 324 -4.65 -1.39 9.82
CA HIS A 324 -4.25 -0.05 10.27
C HIS A 324 -4.85 1.01 9.33
N PRO A 325 -5.58 2.02 9.85
CA PRO A 325 -6.24 3.03 9.01
C PRO A 325 -5.25 3.73 8.06
N GLU A 326 -4.06 4.11 8.55
CA GLU A 326 -3.04 4.79 7.73
C GLU A 326 -2.58 3.93 6.54
N ALA A 327 -2.36 2.63 6.74
CA ALA A 327 -1.98 1.72 5.66
C ALA A 327 -3.11 1.58 4.62
N PHE A 328 -4.36 1.54 5.06
CA PHE A 328 -5.53 1.50 4.18
C PHE A 328 -5.69 2.79 3.37
N LEU A 329 -5.59 3.94 4.02
CA LEU A 329 -5.71 5.25 3.40
C LEU A 329 -4.57 5.52 2.40
N LEU A 330 -3.34 5.10 2.72
CA LEU A 330 -2.20 5.14 1.79
C LEU A 330 -2.47 4.31 0.53
N VAL A 331 -3.04 3.12 0.67
CA VAL A 331 -3.42 2.28 -0.50
C VAL A 331 -4.52 2.94 -1.32
N CYS A 332 -5.52 3.55 -0.68
CA CYS A 332 -6.55 4.31 -1.38
C CYS A 332 -5.92 5.42 -2.22
N GLU A 333 -4.95 6.15 -1.67
CA GLU A 333 -4.27 7.24 -2.34
C GLU A 333 -3.41 6.78 -3.52
N LEU A 334 -2.63 5.72 -3.33
CA LEU A 334 -1.84 5.09 -4.39
C LEU A 334 -2.71 4.53 -5.53
N GLN A 335 -3.98 4.24 -5.29
CA GLN A 335 -4.93 3.79 -6.30
C GLN A 335 -5.89 4.88 -6.80
N GLY A 336 -5.70 6.14 -6.41
CA GLY A 336 -6.58 7.25 -6.80
C GLY A 336 -8.02 7.11 -6.29
N LYS A 337 -8.21 6.43 -5.15
CA LYS A 337 -9.49 6.21 -4.47
C LYS A 337 -9.73 7.14 -3.29
N THR A 338 -8.86 8.12 -3.06
CA THR A 338 -8.97 9.07 -1.94
C THR A 338 -10.31 9.78 -1.86
N PRO A 339 -10.83 10.43 -2.94
CA PRO A 339 -12.12 11.11 -2.83
C PRO A 339 -13.28 10.15 -2.55
N LEU A 340 -13.21 8.92 -3.08
CA LEU A 340 -14.22 7.90 -2.84
C LEU A 340 -14.25 7.46 -1.37
N VAL A 341 -13.09 7.15 -0.77
CA VAL A 341 -13.03 6.71 0.63
C VAL A 341 -13.40 7.83 1.59
N ASP A 342 -12.97 9.07 1.33
CA ASP A 342 -13.31 10.22 2.17
C ASP A 342 -14.82 10.49 2.17
N ARG A 343 -15.47 10.40 1.00
CA ARG A 343 -16.94 10.53 0.88
C ARG A 343 -17.68 9.44 1.67
N LEU A 344 -17.21 8.19 1.63
CA LEU A 344 -17.79 7.09 2.41
C LEU A 344 -17.66 7.34 3.92
N ILE A 345 -16.48 7.78 4.38
CA ILE A 345 -16.24 8.12 5.78
C ILE A 345 -17.16 9.25 6.23
N LEU A 346 -17.30 10.31 5.41
CA LEU A 346 -18.19 11.43 5.69
C LEU A 346 -19.66 11.00 5.79
N VAL A 347 -20.13 10.17 4.85
CA VAL A 347 -21.50 9.63 4.89
C VAL A 347 -21.74 8.81 6.16
N ASN A 348 -20.79 7.94 6.52
CA ASN A 348 -20.89 7.15 7.76
C ASN A 348 -20.91 8.04 9.01
N ALA A 349 -20.09 9.09 9.05
CA ALA A 349 -20.03 10.03 10.17
C ALA A 349 -21.31 10.85 10.30
N MET A 350 -21.85 11.36 9.18
CA MET A 350 -23.14 12.05 9.12
C MET A 350 -24.29 11.15 9.56
N GLY A 351 -24.29 9.87 9.16
CA GLY A 351 -25.26 8.88 9.63
C GLY A 351 -25.21 8.67 11.15
N CYS A 352 -24.01 8.66 11.75
CA CYS A 352 -23.85 8.58 13.20
C CYS A 352 -24.38 9.84 13.90
N ALA A 353 -24.01 11.02 13.42
CA ALA A 353 -24.47 12.29 13.97
C ALA A 353 -25.99 12.44 13.91
N CYS A 354 -26.61 12.04 12.79
CA CYS A 354 -28.07 12.03 12.64
C CYS A 354 -28.75 11.15 13.70
N ARG A 355 -28.21 9.96 13.98
CA ARG A 355 -28.73 9.08 15.05
C ARG A 355 -28.60 9.71 16.42
N TRP A 356 -27.44 10.26 16.76
CA TRP A 356 -27.23 10.91 18.06
C TRP A 356 -28.18 12.08 18.30
N ARG A 357 -28.52 12.86 17.26
CA ARG A 357 -29.54 13.92 17.38
C ARG A 357 -30.91 13.35 17.74
N GLY A 358 -31.29 12.21 17.16
CA GLY A 358 -32.51 11.48 17.52
C GLY A 358 -32.50 10.92 18.95
N GLU A 359 -31.31 10.67 19.50
CA GLU A 359 -31.09 10.18 20.87
C GLU A 359 -30.89 11.31 21.90
N GLY A 360 -31.25 12.55 21.55
CA GLY A 360 -31.23 13.70 22.45
C GLY A 360 -29.95 14.53 22.43
N MET A 361 -28.98 14.21 21.56
CA MET A 361 -27.78 15.04 21.33
C MET A 361 -28.00 16.04 20.19
N ALA A 362 -29.01 16.92 20.29
CA ALA A 362 -29.40 17.83 19.21
C ALA A 362 -28.27 18.77 18.72
N GLY A 363 -27.29 19.06 19.58
CA GLY A 363 -26.11 19.88 19.29
C GLY A 363 -24.82 19.09 19.01
N ALA A 364 -24.90 17.79 18.69
CA ALA A 364 -23.72 16.97 18.42
C ALA A 364 -22.88 17.58 17.28
N LYS A 365 -21.60 17.84 17.57
CA LYS A 365 -20.60 18.31 16.60
C LYS A 365 -19.56 17.23 16.40
N PHE A 366 -19.05 17.10 15.18
CA PHE A 366 -18.02 16.12 14.86
C PHE A 366 -17.04 16.65 13.83
N SER A 367 -15.86 16.05 13.80
CA SER A 367 -14.82 16.35 12.82
C SER A 367 -14.38 15.10 12.07
N VAL A 368 -13.92 15.27 10.83
CA VAL A 368 -13.48 14.18 9.95
C VAL A 368 -12.21 14.58 9.22
N ASN A 369 -11.20 13.71 9.30
CA ASN A 369 -9.97 13.81 8.52
C ASN A 369 -10.22 13.62 7.02
N VAL A 370 -9.76 14.56 6.21
CA VAL A 370 -9.93 14.56 4.75
C VAL A 370 -8.62 14.89 4.04
N ALA A 371 -8.43 14.34 2.85
CA ALA A 371 -7.24 14.63 2.05
C ALA A 371 -7.44 15.85 1.13
N PRO A 372 -6.35 16.54 0.73
CA PRO A 372 -6.40 17.64 -0.23
C PRO A 372 -7.10 17.30 -1.53
N ALA A 373 -6.83 16.10 -2.05
CA ALA A 373 -7.37 15.62 -3.32
C ALA A 373 -8.91 15.60 -3.33
N THR A 374 -9.54 15.39 -2.17
CA THR A 374 -11.00 15.40 -2.01
C THR A 374 -11.55 16.82 -2.03
N LEU A 375 -10.91 17.75 -1.32
CA LEU A 375 -11.34 19.16 -1.25
C LEU A 375 -11.15 19.91 -2.59
N LEU A 376 -10.18 19.47 -3.39
CA LEU A 376 -9.90 20.03 -4.71
C LEU A 376 -10.75 19.39 -5.83
N GLU A 377 -11.58 18.38 -5.51
CA GLU A 377 -12.48 17.77 -6.49
C GLU A 377 -13.61 18.77 -6.85
N GLU A 378 -13.84 18.95 -8.14
CA GLU A 378 -14.94 19.77 -8.62
C GLU A 378 -16.28 19.21 -8.10
N GLY A 379 -17.10 20.08 -7.52
CA GLY A 379 -18.39 19.69 -6.97
C GLY A 379 -18.38 19.07 -5.57
N PHE A 380 -17.21 19.00 -4.88
CA PHE A 380 -17.17 18.47 -3.51
C PHE A 380 -18.07 19.24 -2.54
N ALA A 381 -17.98 20.58 -2.50
CA ALA A 381 -18.81 21.39 -1.60
C ALA A 381 -20.32 21.27 -1.90
N PRO A 382 -20.80 21.36 -3.17
CA PRO A 382 -22.19 21.05 -3.51
C PRO A 382 -22.63 19.65 -3.10
N TRP A 383 -21.78 18.63 -3.31
CA TRP A 383 -22.06 17.26 -2.87
C TRP A 383 -22.22 17.18 -1.35
N LEU A 384 -21.31 17.79 -0.59
CA LEU A 384 -21.35 17.79 0.87
C LEU A 384 -22.60 18.50 1.40
N GLN A 385 -23.00 19.61 0.78
CA GLN A 385 -24.23 20.33 1.13
C GLN A 385 -25.48 19.46 0.92
N ALA A 386 -25.54 18.72 -0.19
CA ALA A 386 -26.64 17.80 -0.47
C ALA A 386 -26.68 16.65 0.55
N GLU A 387 -25.53 16.09 0.92
CA GLU A 387 -25.46 15.02 1.92
C GLU A 387 -25.82 15.49 3.34
N LEU A 388 -25.38 16.69 3.74
CA LEU A 388 -25.80 17.30 5.01
C LEU A 388 -27.31 17.49 5.05
N SER A 389 -27.89 17.99 3.94
CA SER A 389 -29.34 18.16 3.80
C SER A 389 -30.08 16.83 3.89
N ARG A 390 -29.56 15.78 3.25
CA ARG A 390 -30.13 14.42 3.28
C ARG A 390 -30.17 13.83 4.69
N HIS A 391 -29.22 14.18 5.56
CA HIS A 391 -29.19 13.76 6.96
C HIS A 391 -29.82 14.77 7.94
N ALA A 392 -30.43 15.85 7.42
CA ALA A 392 -30.98 16.96 8.23
C ALA A 392 -29.96 17.53 9.23
N LEU A 393 -28.71 17.68 8.80
CA LEU A 393 -27.60 18.22 9.58
C LEU A 393 -27.26 19.65 9.14
N PRO A 394 -27.12 20.60 10.08
CA PRO A 394 -26.59 21.92 9.75
C PRO A 394 -25.09 21.80 9.47
N GLY A 395 -24.55 22.58 8.52
CA GLY A 395 -23.11 22.55 8.23
C GLY A 395 -22.22 22.81 9.45
N SER A 396 -22.72 23.62 10.40
CA SER A 396 -22.01 23.98 11.64
C SER A 396 -21.76 22.80 12.60
N CYS A 397 -22.37 21.64 12.37
CA CYS A 397 -22.07 20.44 13.14
C CYS A 397 -20.84 19.68 12.63
N LEU A 398 -20.36 19.97 11.42
CA LEU A 398 -19.23 19.30 10.78
C LEU A 398 -18.02 20.22 10.69
N LYS A 399 -16.87 19.67 11.07
CA LYS A 399 -15.56 20.24 10.74
C LYS A 399 -14.75 19.25 9.91
N LEU A 400 -14.01 19.74 8.92
CA LEU A 400 -13.05 18.94 8.17
C LEU A 400 -11.65 19.20 8.70
N GLU A 401 -10.87 18.16 8.91
CA GLU A 401 -9.49 18.26 9.39
C GLU A 401 -8.53 18.01 8.24
N LEU A 402 -7.58 18.94 8.07
CA LEU A 402 -6.58 18.91 7.01
C LEU A 402 -5.21 19.23 7.61
N THR A 403 -4.19 18.43 7.27
CA THR A 403 -2.85 18.63 7.81
C THR A 403 -2.25 19.99 7.42
N GLU A 404 -1.35 20.50 8.25
CA GLU A 404 -0.58 21.72 8.01
C GLU A 404 0.04 21.74 6.59
N HIS A 405 0.79 20.68 6.23
CA HIS A 405 1.48 20.60 4.94
C HIS A 405 0.50 20.61 3.75
N ALA A 406 -0.59 19.85 3.86
CA ALA A 406 -1.64 19.79 2.87
C ALA A 406 -2.23 21.19 2.58
N LEU A 407 -2.50 21.95 3.63
CA LEU A 407 -3.14 23.24 3.53
C LEU A 407 -2.21 24.29 2.89
N ILE A 408 -0.92 24.27 3.25
CA ILE A 408 0.10 25.19 2.71
C ILE A 408 0.46 24.85 1.26
N ALA A 409 0.62 23.56 0.92
CA ALA A 409 1.07 23.13 -0.40
C ALA A 409 0.02 23.33 -1.51
N SER A 410 -1.26 23.49 -1.15
CA SER A 410 -2.38 23.41 -2.11
C SER A 410 -2.76 24.76 -2.77
N GLY A 411 -2.12 25.87 -2.38
CA GLY A 411 -2.22 27.15 -3.09
C GLY A 411 -3.63 27.79 -3.13
N PRO A 412 -3.88 28.74 -4.06
CA PRO A 412 -5.12 29.54 -4.10
C PRO A 412 -6.40 28.72 -4.26
N ARG A 413 -6.35 27.60 -4.99
CA ARG A 413 -7.51 26.73 -5.22
C ARG A 413 -8.03 26.10 -3.92
N MET A 414 -7.14 25.75 -3.00
CA MET A 414 -7.54 25.23 -1.70
C MET A 414 -8.30 26.29 -0.90
N LEU A 415 -7.82 27.54 -0.91
CA LEU A 415 -8.50 28.64 -0.21
C LEU A 415 -9.91 28.87 -0.76
N GLU A 416 -10.09 28.78 -2.07
CA GLU A 416 -11.41 28.85 -2.71
C GLU A 416 -12.32 27.70 -2.27
N SER A 417 -11.83 26.46 -2.30
CA SER A 417 -12.56 25.29 -1.79
C SER A 417 -12.98 25.46 -0.32
N ILE A 418 -12.09 25.97 0.54
CA ILE A 418 -12.41 26.22 1.95
C ILE A 418 -13.49 27.30 2.10
N ARG A 419 -13.45 28.39 1.31
CA ARG A 419 -14.50 29.42 1.32
C ARG A 419 -15.86 28.86 0.89
N HIS A 420 -15.89 27.95 -0.09
CA HIS A 420 -17.13 27.27 -0.47
C HIS A 420 -17.69 26.40 0.68
N LEU A 421 -16.82 25.75 1.46
CA LEU A 421 -17.23 25.01 2.66
C LEU A 421 -17.76 25.93 3.76
N GLN A 422 -17.11 27.07 3.99
CA GLN A 422 -17.59 28.09 4.94
C GLN A 422 -18.97 28.63 4.55
N ALA A 423 -19.22 28.83 3.25
CA ALA A 423 -20.51 29.32 2.75
C ALA A 423 -21.67 28.36 3.05
N ILE A 424 -21.41 27.06 3.17
CA ILE A 424 -22.40 26.06 3.59
C ILE A 424 -22.36 25.76 5.10
N GLY A 425 -21.57 26.52 5.86
CA GLY A 425 -21.45 26.45 7.31
C GLY A 425 -20.47 25.40 7.84
N VAL A 426 -19.70 24.74 6.96
CA VAL A 426 -18.71 23.71 7.34
C VAL A 426 -17.37 24.38 7.65
N GLY A 427 -16.83 24.10 8.85
CA GLY A 427 -15.52 24.61 9.26
C GLY A 427 -14.37 23.73 8.79
N VAL A 428 -13.18 24.31 8.62
CA VAL A 428 -11.94 23.55 8.37
C VAL A 428 -10.97 23.79 9.53
N LEU A 429 -10.44 22.72 10.11
CA LEU A 429 -9.39 22.76 11.12
C LEU A 429 -8.06 22.39 10.46
N MET A 430 -7.02 23.15 10.81
CA MET A 430 -5.65 22.75 10.52
C MET A 430 -5.19 21.75 11.57
N ASP A 431 -4.85 20.55 11.11
CA ASP A 431 -4.37 19.45 11.95
C ASP A 431 -2.83 19.39 11.99
N ASP A 432 -2.29 18.76 13.03
CA ASP A 432 -0.84 18.63 13.28
C ASP A 432 -0.06 19.96 13.31
N PHE A 433 -0.68 21.04 13.78
CA PHE A 433 -0.05 22.35 13.81
C PHE A 433 1.25 22.30 14.63
N GLY A 434 2.38 22.66 14.00
CA GLY A 434 3.70 22.73 14.62
C GLY A 434 4.53 21.45 14.54
N ALA A 435 4.06 20.43 13.82
CA ALA A 435 4.89 19.30 13.39
C ALA A 435 5.81 19.65 12.19
N GLY A 436 5.55 20.77 11.49
CA GLY A 436 6.27 21.24 10.30
C GLY A 436 6.85 22.66 10.37
N TYR A 437 7.05 23.28 9.20
CA TYR A 437 7.68 24.60 9.00
C TYR A 437 6.66 25.75 8.88
N SER A 438 5.56 25.76 9.64
CA SER A 438 4.62 26.88 9.60
C SER A 438 5.22 28.18 10.12
N SER A 439 5.13 29.23 9.32
CA SER A 439 5.25 30.58 9.84
C SER A 439 3.89 30.99 10.41
N LEU A 440 3.85 31.42 11.67
CA LEU A 440 2.64 31.96 12.33
C LEU A 440 1.98 33.07 11.50
N GLY A 441 2.74 33.76 10.64
CA GLY A 441 2.23 34.78 9.73
C GLY A 441 1.23 34.25 8.70
N MET A 442 1.38 33.01 8.21
CA MET A 442 0.43 32.47 7.23
C MET A 442 -0.95 32.18 7.84
N LEU A 443 -1.04 31.90 9.14
CA LEU A 443 -2.32 31.63 9.80
C LEU A 443 -3.32 32.79 9.65
N ALA A 444 -2.82 34.03 9.58
CA ALA A 444 -3.66 35.22 9.47
C ALA A 444 -4.48 35.26 8.17
N ASP A 445 -3.96 34.66 7.09
CA ASP A 445 -4.57 34.73 5.75
C ASP A 445 -5.44 33.51 5.42
N LEU A 446 -5.44 32.49 6.28
CA LEU A 446 -6.12 31.22 6.03
C LEU A 446 -7.58 31.25 6.49
N PRO A 447 -8.55 30.87 5.63
CA PRO A 447 -9.97 30.82 5.98
C PRO A 447 -10.32 29.57 6.82
N ILE A 448 -9.55 29.29 7.86
CA ILE A 448 -9.75 28.14 8.75
C ILE A 448 -10.55 28.54 10.00
N ALA A 449 -11.20 27.56 10.63
CA ALA A 449 -11.96 27.74 11.86
C ALA A 449 -11.12 27.55 13.13
N GLY A 450 -9.94 26.94 13.00
CA GLY A 450 -9.09 26.62 14.14
C GLY A 450 -7.89 25.77 13.79
N ILE A 451 -7.06 25.53 14.82
CA ILE A 451 -5.85 24.72 14.77
C ILE A 451 -5.93 23.61 15.82
N LYS A 452 -5.39 22.43 15.50
CA LYS A 452 -5.16 21.34 16.45
C LYS A 452 -3.65 21.24 16.68
N CYS A 453 -3.22 21.45 17.92
CA CYS A 453 -1.82 21.37 18.34
C CYS A 453 -1.50 19.90 18.67
N ASP A 454 -0.53 19.34 17.93
CA ASP A 454 -0.11 17.95 18.09
C ASP A 454 0.43 17.65 19.50
N ARG A 455 0.41 16.36 19.87
CA ARG A 455 0.94 15.85 21.14
C ARG A 455 2.37 16.29 21.44
N LEU A 456 3.19 16.58 20.42
CA LEU A 456 4.54 17.13 20.59
C LEU A 456 4.57 18.42 21.43
N PHE A 457 3.48 19.20 21.46
CA PHE A 457 3.35 20.38 22.32
C PHE A 457 3.18 20.03 23.80
N VAL A 458 2.51 18.91 24.09
CA VAL A 458 2.19 18.45 25.46
C VAL A 458 3.35 17.67 26.09
N ARG A 459 4.26 17.11 25.26
CA ARG A 459 5.42 16.36 25.75
C ARG A 459 6.25 17.21 26.73
N GLN A 460 6.42 16.73 27.96
CA GLN A 460 7.15 17.41 29.06
C GLN A 460 6.56 18.77 29.49
N LEU A 461 5.30 19.07 29.14
CA LEU A 461 4.65 20.34 29.41
C LEU A 461 4.69 20.77 30.89
N THR A 462 4.51 19.83 31.81
CA THR A 462 4.46 20.11 33.25
C THR A 462 5.80 20.56 33.84
N GLN A 463 6.92 20.26 33.17
CA GLN A 463 8.28 20.53 33.67
C GLN A 463 9.02 21.62 32.88
N ASP A 464 8.48 22.06 31.75
CA ASP A 464 9.14 22.98 30.83
C ASP A 464 8.39 24.33 30.72
N PRO A 465 8.84 25.36 31.45
CA PRO A 465 8.25 26.71 31.38
C PRO A 465 8.30 27.33 29.97
N ARG A 466 9.24 26.91 29.12
CA ARG A 466 9.33 27.41 27.74
C ARG A 466 8.17 26.86 26.91
N ARG A 467 7.81 25.59 27.07
CA ARG A 467 6.63 24.99 26.43
C ARG A 467 5.33 25.65 26.88
N GLN A 468 5.20 25.90 28.19
CA GLN A 468 4.04 26.63 28.73
C GLN A 468 3.95 28.05 28.18
N SER A 469 5.08 28.75 28.08
CA SER A 469 5.14 30.07 27.45
C SER A 469 4.73 30.01 25.98
N MET A 470 5.28 29.07 25.21
CA MET A 470 4.95 28.87 23.80
C MET A 470 3.44 28.65 23.59
N LEU A 471 2.83 27.75 24.36
CA LEU A 471 1.39 27.49 24.28
C LEU A 471 0.52 28.69 24.63
N ARG A 472 0.92 29.50 25.62
CA ARG A 472 0.22 30.77 25.93
C ARG A 472 0.25 31.73 24.75
N HIS A 473 1.39 31.86 24.07
CA HIS A 473 1.51 32.73 22.89
C HIS A 473 0.70 32.19 21.71
N VAL A 474 0.72 30.87 21.47
CA VAL A 474 -0.12 30.24 20.43
C VAL A 474 -1.60 30.48 20.71
N GLY A 475 -2.05 30.29 21.96
CA GLY A 475 -3.43 30.56 22.36
C GLY A 475 -3.84 32.02 22.17
N ALA A 476 -2.97 32.96 22.58
CA ALA A 476 -3.23 34.39 22.41
C ALA A 476 -3.36 34.79 20.93
N LEU A 477 -2.40 34.35 20.10
CA LEU A 477 -2.39 34.66 18.67
C LEU A 477 -3.58 34.04 17.93
N ALA A 478 -3.93 32.78 18.25
CA ALA A 478 -5.11 32.14 17.69
C ALA A 478 -6.39 32.90 18.07
N SER A 479 -6.51 33.36 19.32
CA SER A 479 -7.64 34.18 19.79
C SER A 479 -7.75 35.50 19.02
N GLU A 480 -6.63 36.20 18.79
CA GLU A 480 -6.57 37.43 17.99
C GLU A 480 -7.03 37.22 16.54
N PHE A 481 -6.78 36.03 15.97
CA PHE A 481 -7.25 35.64 14.63
C PHE A 481 -8.66 35.03 14.62
N GLY A 482 -9.32 34.90 15.78
CA GLY A 482 -10.63 34.27 15.89
C GLY A 482 -10.63 32.76 15.66
N LEU A 483 -9.47 32.10 15.85
CA LEU A 483 -9.27 30.67 15.64
C LEU A 483 -9.46 29.89 16.94
N SER A 484 -10.18 28.76 16.88
CA SER A 484 -10.22 27.82 18.01
C SER A 484 -8.93 27.01 18.10
N VAL A 485 -8.40 26.79 19.31
CA VAL A 485 -7.23 25.93 19.53
C VAL A 485 -7.66 24.66 20.24
N VAL A 486 -7.37 23.51 19.65
CA VAL A 486 -7.50 22.19 20.30
C VAL A 486 -6.12 21.67 20.63
N VAL A 487 -5.89 21.21 21.86
CA VAL A 487 -4.62 20.55 22.22
C VAL A 487 -4.83 19.05 22.31
N GLU A 488 -4.02 18.29 21.57
CA GLU A 488 -4.14 16.85 21.46
C GLU A 488 -3.17 16.06 22.36
N GLY A 489 -3.49 14.78 22.56
CA GLY A 489 -2.59 13.84 23.22
C GLY A 489 -2.43 14.07 24.72
N VAL A 490 -3.41 14.72 25.37
CA VAL A 490 -3.39 14.92 26.83
C VAL A 490 -3.78 13.62 27.54
N GLU A 491 -2.89 13.13 28.41
CA GLU A 491 -3.06 11.82 29.05
C GLU A 491 -3.25 11.94 30.56
N THR A 492 -2.73 13.00 31.18
CA THR A 492 -2.70 13.14 32.64
C THR A 492 -3.50 14.35 33.15
N PRO A 493 -4.07 14.29 34.36
CA PRO A 493 -4.69 15.45 35.01
C PRO A 493 -3.72 16.62 35.21
N ALA A 494 -2.42 16.36 35.41
CA ALA A 494 -1.42 17.41 35.60
C ALA A 494 -1.14 18.20 34.31
N GLU A 495 -1.10 17.53 33.15
CA GLU A 495 -1.04 18.19 31.84
C GLU A 495 -2.30 19.05 31.62
N LEU A 496 -3.48 18.51 31.94
CA LEU A 496 -4.75 19.22 31.84
C LEU A 496 -4.76 20.51 32.67
N GLN A 497 -4.32 20.45 33.93
CA GLN A 497 -4.21 21.61 34.82
C GLN A 497 -3.25 22.66 34.27
N THR A 498 -2.13 22.22 33.71
CA THR A 498 -1.13 23.13 33.14
C THR A 498 -1.66 23.82 31.88
N LEU A 499 -2.41 23.11 31.03
CA LEU A 499 -3.06 23.67 29.84
C LEU A 499 -4.15 24.68 30.21
N ALA A 500 -4.97 24.37 31.21
CA ALA A 500 -5.96 25.30 31.75
C ALA A 500 -5.31 26.59 32.28
N ALA A 501 -4.19 26.47 33.01
CA ALA A 501 -3.40 27.62 33.47
C ALA A 501 -2.76 28.41 32.32
N CYS A 502 -2.56 27.79 31.15
CA CYS A 502 -2.12 28.47 29.92
C CYS A 502 -3.27 29.13 29.14
N GLY A 503 -4.52 29.05 29.62
CA GLY A 503 -5.70 29.60 28.94
C GLY A 503 -6.19 28.76 27.76
N LEU A 504 -5.78 27.49 27.67
CA LEU A 504 -6.22 26.55 26.63
C LEU A 504 -7.24 25.57 27.21
N ALA A 505 -8.51 25.78 26.86
CA ALA A 505 -9.64 25.05 27.45
C ALA A 505 -10.23 23.94 26.55
N THR A 506 -9.92 23.92 25.26
CA THR A 506 -10.39 22.87 24.34
C THR A 506 -9.34 21.78 24.15
N ILE A 507 -9.64 20.58 24.62
CA ILE A 507 -8.65 19.51 24.83
C ILE A 507 -9.15 18.18 24.25
N GLN A 508 -8.25 17.42 23.66
CA GLN A 508 -8.48 16.05 23.22
C GLN A 508 -7.41 15.12 23.81
N GLY A 509 -7.83 13.96 24.32
CA GLY A 509 -6.87 12.96 24.79
C GLY A 509 -7.47 11.89 25.70
N TYR A 510 -6.61 10.94 26.10
CA TYR A 510 -6.99 9.80 26.93
C TYR A 510 -7.33 10.18 28.36
N VAL A 511 -6.97 11.40 28.80
CA VAL A 511 -7.42 11.96 30.08
C VAL A 511 -8.95 11.96 30.20
N PHE A 512 -9.67 12.11 29.07
CA PHE A 512 -11.11 11.95 29.01
C PHE A 512 -11.49 10.54 28.59
N CYS A 513 -11.25 10.16 27.33
CA CYS A 513 -11.66 8.86 26.84
C CYS A 513 -10.80 8.42 25.66
N LYS A 514 -10.67 7.10 25.51
CA LYS A 514 -10.14 6.52 24.28
C LYS A 514 -11.21 6.58 23.18
N PRO A 515 -10.84 6.51 21.89
CA PRO A 515 -11.81 6.43 20.80
C PRO A 515 -12.80 5.28 21.01
N MET A 516 -14.10 5.58 21.03
CA MET A 516 -15.18 4.62 21.33
C MET A 516 -16.08 4.38 20.12
N PRO A 517 -16.72 3.20 19.99
CA PRO A 517 -17.74 2.95 18.97
C PRO A 517 -18.86 3.99 18.99
N ALA A 518 -19.46 4.24 17.82
CA ALA A 518 -20.54 5.23 17.67
C ALA A 518 -21.74 5.01 18.61
N ALA A 519 -22.03 3.76 18.95
CA ALA A 519 -23.15 3.38 19.83
C ALA A 519 -22.92 3.77 21.30
N ASP A 520 -21.67 3.92 21.72
CA ASP A 520 -21.33 4.22 23.11
C ASP A 520 -21.30 5.74 23.40
N VAL A 521 -21.23 6.56 22.33
CA VAL A 521 -21.12 8.02 22.40
C VAL A 521 -22.27 8.66 23.19
N PRO A 522 -23.56 8.32 22.96
CA PRO A 522 -24.68 8.94 23.68
C PRO A 522 -24.64 8.70 25.18
N GLY A 523 -24.40 7.46 25.61
CA GLY A 523 -24.29 7.11 27.02
C GLY A 523 -23.10 7.78 27.71
N TRP A 524 -21.95 7.87 27.02
CA TRP A 524 -20.81 8.60 27.53
C TRP A 524 -21.11 10.11 27.68
N ASN A 525 -21.70 10.73 26.66
CA ASN A 525 -21.95 12.17 26.62
C ASN A 525 -23.03 12.63 27.63
N GLN A 526 -24.09 11.84 27.80
CA GLN A 526 -25.23 12.21 28.63
C GLN A 526 -25.05 11.83 30.11
N THR A 527 -24.28 10.78 30.41
CA THR A 527 -24.14 10.27 31.78
C THR A 527 -22.74 10.47 32.35
N GLN A 528 -21.70 10.01 31.64
CA GLN A 528 -20.34 9.96 32.20
C GLN A 528 -19.67 11.33 32.17
N TRP A 529 -19.85 12.09 31.08
CA TRP A 529 -19.20 13.39 30.91
C TRP A 529 -19.65 14.44 31.95
N PRO A 530 -20.95 14.67 32.21
CA PRO A 530 -21.37 15.68 33.20
C PRO A 530 -20.80 15.42 34.60
N GLN A 531 -20.74 14.16 35.02
CA GLN A 531 -20.16 13.76 36.31
C GLN A 531 -18.65 14.05 36.36
N ARG A 532 -17.93 13.75 35.28
CA ARG A 532 -16.49 14.02 35.16
C ARG A 532 -16.18 15.50 35.09
N LEU A 533 -16.96 16.28 34.35
CA LEU A 533 -16.80 17.73 34.26
C LEU A 533 -16.95 18.38 35.64
N ALA A 534 -17.93 17.95 36.43
CA ALA A 534 -18.11 18.43 37.80
C ALA A 534 -16.89 18.12 38.69
N ALA A 535 -16.35 16.89 38.60
CA ALA A 535 -15.15 16.50 39.34
C ALA A 535 -13.90 17.27 38.91
N LEU A 536 -13.71 17.48 37.60
CA LEU A 536 -12.59 18.24 37.04
C LEU A 536 -12.66 19.72 37.41
N ARG A 537 -13.84 20.35 37.32
CA ARG A 537 -14.05 21.74 37.76
C ARG A 537 -13.79 21.92 39.25
N ALA A 538 -14.17 20.95 40.08
CA ALA A 538 -13.82 20.98 41.50
C ALA A 538 -12.29 20.97 41.69
N GLN A 539 -11.57 20.09 41.00
CA GLN A 539 -10.10 20.01 41.10
C GLN A 539 -9.39 21.28 40.58
N LEU A 540 -9.83 21.82 39.44
CA LEU A 540 -9.28 23.05 38.86
C LEU A 540 -9.64 24.29 39.69
N GLY A 541 -10.85 24.35 40.25
CA GLY A 541 -11.29 25.44 41.13
C GLY A 541 -10.59 25.44 42.49
N THR A 542 -10.24 24.26 43.05
CA THR A 542 -9.47 24.17 44.30
C THR A 542 -8.02 24.62 44.19
N THR A 543 -7.47 24.71 42.96
CA THR A 543 -6.09 25.14 42.72
C THR A 543 -5.97 26.63 42.35
N ALA A 544 -7.08 27.31 42.06
CA ALA A 544 -7.14 28.76 41.84
C ALA A 544 -7.12 29.61 43.13
N GLY A 545 -6.51 29.08 44.21
CA GLY A 545 -6.18 29.84 45.42
C GLY A 545 -4.97 30.75 45.17
N VAL A 546 -5.26 32.00 44.82
CA VAL A 546 -4.31 33.10 44.62
C VAL A 546 -3.46 33.39 45.88
N PRO A 547 -2.16 33.71 45.75
CA PRO A 547 -1.51 34.69 46.60
C PRO A 547 -1.32 36.02 45.85
N GLY A 548 -1.99 37.08 46.31
CA GLY A 548 -1.68 38.47 45.98
C GLY A 548 -2.62 39.22 45.02
N ALA A 549 -3.90 39.38 45.37
CA ALA A 549 -4.71 40.49 44.86
C ALA A 549 -4.59 41.69 45.82
N GLY A 550 -3.65 42.59 45.53
CA GLY A 550 -3.47 43.86 46.22
C GLY A 550 -2.82 44.86 45.28
N GLY A 551 -3.63 45.65 44.57
CA GLY A 551 -3.16 46.72 43.70
C GLY A 551 -4.26 47.23 42.79
N ALA A 552 -4.81 48.40 43.12
CA ALA A 552 -5.81 49.13 42.34
C ALA A 552 -5.33 49.44 40.90
N PRO A 553 -6.23 49.63 39.92
CA PRO A 553 -5.84 49.99 38.57
C PRO A 553 -5.34 51.43 38.51
N ALA A 554 -4.10 51.62 38.07
CA ALA A 554 -3.56 52.92 37.71
C ALA A 554 -4.15 53.39 36.37
N ALA A 555 -4.51 54.68 36.32
CA ALA A 555 -5.10 55.37 35.17
C ALA A 555 -4.20 55.35 33.90
N PRO A 556 -4.78 55.50 32.68
CA PRO A 556 -4.02 55.46 31.44
C PRO A 556 -3.14 56.71 31.27
N ALA A 557 -1.85 56.50 31.00
CA ALA A 557 -0.88 57.55 30.75
C ALA A 557 -1.14 58.25 29.40
N GLN A 558 -1.31 59.56 29.46
CA GLN A 558 -1.33 60.48 28.32
C GLN A 558 0.03 60.48 27.63
N TRP A 559 0.03 60.27 26.31
CA TRP A 559 1.22 60.41 25.47
C TRP A 559 1.50 61.90 25.25
N MET A 560 2.55 62.42 25.90
CA MET A 560 3.08 63.75 25.65
C MET A 560 3.89 63.76 24.35
N GLN A 561 3.48 64.62 23.42
CA GLN A 561 4.31 65.16 22.35
C GLN A 561 5.49 65.93 22.94
N THR A 562 6.70 65.63 22.50
CA THR A 562 7.80 66.61 22.46
C THR A 562 8.50 66.52 21.11
N GLN A 563 8.40 67.64 20.38
CA GLN A 563 9.23 67.97 19.24
C GLN A 563 10.69 68.12 19.68
N GLY A 564 11.61 67.72 18.80
CA GLY A 564 13.03 68.01 18.90
C GLY A 564 13.63 68.17 17.51
N SER A 565 13.73 69.42 17.07
CA SER A 565 14.44 69.90 15.89
C SER A 565 15.95 69.68 15.97
N GLY A 566 16.61 69.41 14.84
CA GLY A 566 17.99 69.91 14.65
C GLY A 566 18.95 69.03 13.83
N ARG A 567 19.03 69.37 12.54
CA ARG A 567 20.09 69.06 11.54
C ARG A 567 20.06 67.71 10.83
#